data_AF-A0A1B9B0F7-F1
#
_entry.id   AF-A0A1B9B0F7-F1
#
_cell.length_a   1.000
_cell.length_b   1.000
_cell.length_c   1.000
_cell.angle_alpha   90.00
_cell.angle_beta   90.00
_cell.angle_gamma   90.00
#
_symmetry.space_group_name_H-M   'P 1'
#
loop_
_entity.id
_entity.type
_entity.pdbx_description
1 polymer ?
#
loop_
_entity_poly.entity_id
_entity_poly.type
_entity_poly.pdbx_seq_one_letter_code
_entity_poly.pdbx_strand_id
1 'polypeptide(L)'
;MEDCILIKKELLDRLDSFKKQKLLGSHIIKRMEMEHYIENVASSLSINYKKESNSTNTVYYFCINESQLQLKFLFRYGTYYTRHQIINRYE
;
A
#
# COMPACT_ATOMS: atom_id res chain seq x y z
N MET A 1 1.61 -18.73 -11.97
CA MET A 1 0.93 -17.50 -12.42
C MET A 1 -0.24 -17.12 -11.50
N GLU A 2 -1.05 -18.09 -11.04
CA GLU A 2 -2.19 -17.86 -10.14
C GLU A 2 -1.81 -17.29 -8.75
N ASP A 3 -0.68 -17.69 -8.19
CA ASP A 3 -0.17 -17.23 -6.90
C ASP A 3 0.08 -15.70 -6.86
N CYS A 4 0.64 -15.14 -7.94
CA CYS A 4 0.90 -13.70 -8.04
C CYS A 4 -0.38 -12.87 -7.97
N ILE A 5 -1.44 -13.36 -8.62
CA ILE A 5 -2.73 -12.69 -8.68
C ILE A 5 -3.39 -12.73 -7.31
N LEU A 6 -3.29 -13.87 -6.61
CA LEU A 6 -3.82 -14.04 -5.27
C LEU A 6 -3.11 -13.12 -4.26
N ILE A 7 -1.77 -13.08 -4.26
CA ILE A 7 -0.99 -12.22 -3.36
C ILE A 7 -1.30 -10.74 -3.59
N LYS A 8 -1.35 -10.30 -4.86
CA LYS A 8 -1.74 -8.92 -5.20
C LYS A 8 -3.14 -8.60 -4.67
N LYS A 9 -4.10 -9.51 -4.90
CA LYS A 9 -5.48 -9.31 -4.46
C LYS A 9 -5.58 -9.25 -2.94
N GLU A 10 -4.86 -10.11 -2.22
CA GLU A 10 -4.86 -10.11 -0.77
C GLU A 10 -4.24 -8.83 -0.19
N LEU A 11 -3.12 -8.35 -0.75
CA LEU A 11 -2.52 -7.08 -0.34
C LEU A 11 -3.50 -5.89 -0.51
N LEU A 12 -4.22 -5.85 -1.63
CA LEU A 12 -5.22 -4.81 -1.91
C LEU A 12 -6.45 -4.93 -1.03
N ASP A 13 -6.92 -6.15 -0.75
CA ASP A 13 -8.07 -6.40 0.11
C ASP A 13 -7.78 -5.99 1.57
N ARG A 14 -6.60 -6.35 2.08
CA ARG A 14 -6.13 -5.90 3.40
C ARG A 14 -6.03 -4.38 3.49
N LEU A 15 -5.61 -3.71 2.42
CA LEU A 15 -5.54 -2.26 2.37
C LEU A 15 -6.92 -1.60 2.43
N ASP A 16 -7.88 -2.15 1.67
CA ASP A 16 -9.26 -1.65 1.66
C ASP A 16 -9.95 -1.89 3.02
N SER A 17 -9.73 -3.06 3.61
CA SER A 17 -10.24 -3.39 4.95
C SER A 17 -9.70 -2.44 6.01
N PHE A 18 -8.40 -2.12 6.01
CA PHE A 18 -7.82 -1.14 6.93
C PHE A 18 -8.44 0.24 6.77
N LYS A 19 -8.64 0.69 5.53
CA LYS A 19 -9.30 1.97 5.27
C LYS A 19 -10.73 1.99 5.81
N LYS A 20 -11.51 0.94 5.55
CA LYS A 20 -12.90 0.83 6.04
C LYS A 20 -12.94 0.85 7.56
N GLN A 21 -12.09 0.06 8.23
CA GLN A 21 -12.02 0.02 9.69
C GLN A 21 -11.60 1.35 10.29
N LYS A 22 -10.59 2.02 9.72
CA LYS A 22 -10.17 3.33 10.20
C LYS A 22 -11.24 4.40 9.97
N LEU A 23 -11.89 4.43 8.81
CA LEU A 23 -12.98 5.38 8.51
C LEU A 23 -14.19 5.23 9.45
N LEU A 24 -14.43 4.05 10.02
CA LEU A 24 -15.49 3.83 11.02
C LEU A 24 -15.15 4.44 12.39
N GLY A 25 -13.87 4.53 12.76
CA GLY A 25 -13.44 5.04 14.07
C GLY A 25 -12.84 6.45 14.06
N SER A 26 -12.14 6.83 12.99
CA SER A 26 -11.47 8.12 12.79
C SER A 26 -11.44 8.47 11.31
N HIS A 27 -11.98 9.63 10.95
CA HIS A 27 -11.97 10.13 9.57
C HIS A 27 -10.56 10.47 9.05
N ILE A 28 -9.52 10.34 9.89
CA ILE A 28 -8.16 10.75 9.58
C ILE A 28 -7.22 9.56 9.80
N ILE A 29 -6.49 9.19 8.74
CA ILE A 29 -5.41 8.19 8.77
C ILE A 29 -4.09 8.95 8.70
N LYS A 30 -3.18 8.75 9.66
CA LYS A 30 -1.85 9.36 9.62
C LYS A 30 -0.95 8.62 8.63
N ARG A 31 -0.01 9.35 8.05
CA ARG A 31 1.03 8.84 7.16
C ARG A 31 1.78 7.66 7.77
N MET A 32 2.30 7.83 8.99
CA MET A 32 3.02 6.76 9.70
C MET A 32 2.17 5.51 9.91
N GLU A 33 0.88 5.67 10.20
CA GLU A 33 -0.02 4.51 10.36
C GLU A 33 -0.22 3.78 9.04
N MET A 34 -0.38 4.52 7.94
CA MET A 34 -0.55 3.94 6.62
C MET A 34 0.70 3.21 6.13
N GLU A 35 1.87 3.84 6.30
CA GLU A 35 3.17 3.27 5.94
C GLU A 35 3.45 2.02 6.79
N HIS A 36 3.28 2.11 8.11
CA HIS A 36 3.52 0.96 8.99
C HIS A 36 2.56 -0.21 8.70
N TYR A 37 1.30 0.08 8.37
CA TYR A 37 0.35 -0.96 7.99
C TYR A 37 0.77 -1.69 6.71
N ILE A 38 1.13 -0.96 5.65
CA ILE A 38 1.50 -1.60 4.38
C ILE A 38 2.82 -2.37 4.52
N GLU A 39 3.78 -1.87 5.31
CA GLU A 39 5.05 -2.54 5.60
C GLU A 39 4.82 -3.85 6.37
N ASN A 40 3.92 -3.85 7.35
CA ASN A 40 3.53 -5.06 8.08
C ASN A 40 2.80 -6.07 7.20
N VAL A 41 1.90 -5.62 6.32
CA VAL A 41 1.23 -6.51 5.34
C VAL A 41 2.25 -7.13 4.39
N ALA A 42 3.18 -6.34 3.86
CA ALA A 42 4.23 -6.84 2.98
C ALA A 42 5.13 -7.86 3.68
N SER A 43 5.53 -7.59 4.92
CA SER A 43 6.29 -8.54 5.76
C SER A 43 5.51 -9.82 6.04
N SER A 44 4.23 -9.71 6.42
CA SER A 44 3.34 -10.87 6.65
C SER A 44 3.15 -11.74 5.42
N LEU A 45 3.20 -11.16 4.22
CA LEU A 45 3.08 -11.86 2.95
C LEU A 45 4.43 -12.22 2.33
N SER A 46 5.55 -11.93 3.02
CA SER A 46 6.92 -12.13 2.52
C SER A 46 7.18 -11.50 1.16
N ILE A 47 6.59 -10.32 0.92
CA ILE A 47 6.74 -9.56 -0.32
C ILE A 47 7.90 -8.57 -0.16
N ASN A 48 8.88 -8.66 -1.06
CA ASN A 48 9.94 -7.67 -1.14
C ASN A 48 9.39 -6.36 -1.72
N TYR A 49 9.78 -5.24 -1.13
CA TYR A 49 9.37 -3.92 -1.61
C TYR A 49 10.51 -2.91 -1.59
N LYS A 50 10.48 -1.99 -2.54
CA LYS A 50 11.26 -0.75 -2.48
C LYS A 50 10.32 0.39 -2.07
N LYS A 51 10.79 1.25 -1.17
CA LYS A 51 10.05 2.42 -0.70
C LYS A 51 10.73 3.69 -1.19
N GLU A 52 9.95 4.61 -1.74
CA GLU A 52 10.38 5.97 -2.08
C GLU A 52 9.42 6.96 -1.42
N SER A 53 9.94 7.77 -0.50
CA SER A 53 9.14 8.68 0.31
C SER A 53 9.51 10.13 0.05
N ASN A 54 8.51 10.96 -0.29
CA ASN A 54 8.65 12.41 -0.39
C ASN A 54 7.74 13.12 0.63
N SER A 55 7.77 14.45 0.65
CA SER A 55 6.93 15.26 1.53
C SER A 55 5.43 15.12 1.25
N THR A 56 5.02 14.80 0.02
CA THR A 56 3.60 14.75 -0.38
C THR A 56 3.11 13.36 -0.77
N ASN A 57 4.00 12.39 -0.90
CA ASN A 57 3.65 11.03 -1.28
C ASN A 57 4.65 10.00 -0.77
N THR A 58 4.24 8.74 -0.78
CA THR A 58 5.13 7.60 -0.64
C THR A 58 4.74 6.55 -1.65
N VAL A 59 5.73 6.04 -2.37
CA VAL A 59 5.58 5.05 -3.41
C VAL A 59 6.23 3.76 -2.94
N TYR A 60 5.47 2.69 -2.98
CA TYR A 60 5.95 1.33 -2.75
C TYR A 60 5.98 0.59 -4.09
N TYR A 61 7.10 -0.06 -4.37
CA TYR A 61 7.27 -0.95 -5.51
C TYR A 61 7.40 -2.37 -4.97
N PHE A 62 6.30 -3.11 -5.02
CA PHE A 62 6.24 -4.51 -4.59
C PHE A 62 6.70 -5.41 -5.73
N CYS A 63 7.70 -6.24 -5.43
CA CYS A 63 8.17 -7.28 -6.32
C CYS A 63 7.43 -8.58 -5.97
N ILE A 64 6.44 -8.95 -6.80
CA ILE A 64 5.61 -10.14 -6.61
C ILE A 64 5.93 -11.09 -7.77
N ASN A 65 6.88 -11.99 -7.55
CA ASN A 65 7.45 -12.87 -8.58
C ASN A 65 7.92 -12.07 -9.82
N GLU A 66 7.35 -12.34 -11.00
CA GLU A 66 7.67 -11.69 -12.28
C GLU A 66 6.91 -10.38 -12.50
N SER A 67 6.10 -9.94 -11.53
CA SER A 67 5.23 -8.77 -11.64
C SER A 67 5.64 -7.67 -10.68
N GLN A 68 5.64 -6.43 -11.17
CA GLN A 68 5.79 -5.25 -10.32
C GLN A 68 4.45 -4.58 -10.05
N LEU A 69 4.12 -4.44 -8.77
CA LEU A 69 2.97 -3.67 -8.31
C LEU A 69 3.46 -2.38 -7.68
N GLN A 70 3.04 -1.24 -8.25
CA GLN A 70 3.37 0.06 -7.69
C GLN A 70 2.15 0.64 -6.96
N LEU A 71 2.37 1.04 -5.71
CA LEU A 71 1.36 1.67 -4.86
C LEU A 71 1.83 3.04 -4.40
N LYS A 72 1.12 4.08 -4.81
CA LYS A 72 1.43 5.47 -4.47
C LYS A 72 0.42 6.02 -3.49
N PHE A 73 0.84 6.26 -2.26
CA PHE A 73 0.08 6.97 -1.24
C PHE A 73 0.30 8.48 -1.35
N LEU A 74 -0.78 9.26 -1.32
CA LEU A 74 -0.75 10.72 -1.34
C LEU A 74 -1.13 11.26 0.04
N PHE A 75 -0.37 12.25 0.51
CA PHE A 75 -0.53 12.84 1.82
C PHE A 75 -0.79 14.34 1.74
N ARG A 76 -1.70 14.84 2.58
CA ARG A 76 -1.94 16.26 2.81
C ARG A 76 -1.08 16.73 3.98
N TYR A 77 -0.46 17.90 3.83
CA TYR A 77 0.47 18.47 4.82
C TYR A 77 1.61 17.50 5.20
N GLY A 78 1.93 16.56 4.30
CA GLY A 78 2.88 15.47 4.54
C GLY A 78 2.57 14.51 5.69
N THR A 79 1.39 14.64 6.31
CA THR A 79 1.07 13.98 7.57
C THR A 79 -0.17 13.10 7.47
N TYR A 80 -1.14 13.46 6.61
CA TYR A 80 -2.44 12.80 6.58
C TYR A 80 -2.68 12.12 5.26
N TYR A 81 -3.02 10.83 5.29
CA TYR A 81 -3.40 10.09 4.11
C TYR A 81 -4.66 10.68 3.48
N THR A 82 -4.66 10.75 2.15
CA THR A 82 -5.81 11.23 1.37
C THR A 82 -6.34 10.14 0.45
N ARG A 83 -5.50 9.68 -0.46
CA ARG A 83 -5.82 8.65 -1.45
C ARG A 83 -4.58 7.85 -1.80
N HIS A 84 -4.78 6.70 -2.45
CA HIS A 84 -3.72 5.94 -3.06
C HIS A 84 -4.03 5.65 -4.53
N GLN A 85 -2.99 5.39 -5.31
CA GLN A 85 -3.08 4.97 -6.69
C GLN A 85 -2.37 3.63 -6.83
N ILE A 86 -3.03 2.70 -7.51
CA ILE A 86 -2.50 1.37 -7.82
C ILE A 86 -2.10 1.39 -9.29
N ILE A 87 -0.84 1.10 -9.57
CA ILE A 87 -0.28 1.07 -10.92
C ILE A 87 0.28 -0.34 -11.10
N ASN A 88 -0.42 -1.16 -11.89
CA ASN A 88 0.07 -2.47 -12.31
C ASN A 88 0.94 -2.27 -13.56
N ARG A 89 2.22 -2.60 -13.49
CA ARG A 89 3.04 -2.80 -14.68
C ARG A 89 3.01 -4.28 -15.02
N TYR A 90 2.30 -4.60 -16.11
CA TYR A 90 2.49 -5.86 -16.84
C TYR A 90 3.59 -5.59 -17.86
N GLU A 91 4.72 -6.28 -17.75
CA GLU A 91 5.64 -6.50 -18.86
C GLU A 91 5.31 -7.84 -19.51
#